data_AF-A0A6J3LR30-F1
#
_entry.id   AF-A0A6J3LR30-F1
#
_cell.length_a   1.000
_cell.length_b   1.000
_cell.length_c   1.000
_cell.angle_alpha   90.00
_cell.angle_beta   90.00
_cell.angle_gamma   90.00
#
_symmetry.space_group_name_H-M   'P 1'
#
loop_
_entity.id
_entity.type
_entity.pdbx_description
1 polymer ?
#
loop_
_entity_poly.entity_id
_entity_poly.type
_entity_poly.pdbx_seq_one_letter_code
_entity_poly.pdbx_strand_id
1 'polypeptide(L)' 'SPLHVAAFIGSEAGLLSLARRGADLETTNAISRTPLATAIFARNVALVKLLLELGANKFACDGRQRSMLHLACL' A
#
# COMPACT_ATOMS: atom_id res chain seq x y z
N SER A 1 -8.62 7.21 1.47
CA SER A 1 -8.06 8.07 0.40
C SER A 1 -8.25 7.40 -0.97
N PRO A 2 -8.19 8.15 -2.10
CA PRO A 2 -8.24 7.57 -3.44
C PRO A 2 -7.20 6.46 -3.68
N LEU A 3 -6.02 6.60 -3.06
CA LEU A 3 -4.95 5.59 -3.14
C LEU A 3 -5.33 4.28 -2.45
N HIS A 4 -6.02 4.35 -1.32
CA HIS A 4 -6.57 3.16 -0.65
C HIS A 4 -7.66 2.47 -1.46
N VAL A 5 -8.53 3.24 -2.14
CA VAL A 5 -9.56 2.66 -3.00
C VAL A 5 -8.89 1.92 -4.16
N ALA A 6 -7.93 2.56 -4.84
CA ALA A 6 -7.16 1.93 -5.91
C ALA A 6 -6.42 0.67 -5.43
N ALA A 7 -5.79 0.71 -4.25
CA ALA A 7 -5.12 -0.45 -3.68
C ALA A 7 -6.10 -1.57 -3.27
N PHE A 8 -7.26 -1.23 -2.72
CA PHE A 8 -8.27 -2.20 -2.29
C PHE A 8 -8.90 -2.95 -3.47
N ILE A 9 -9.22 -2.24 -4.56
CA ILE A 9 -9.78 -2.86 -5.77
C ILE A 9 -8.71 -3.46 -6.69
N GLY A 10 -7.42 -3.34 -6.36
CA GLY A 10 -6.31 -3.83 -7.17
C GLY A 10 -6.10 -3.04 -8.48
N SER A 11 -6.48 -1.77 -8.53
CA SER A 11 -6.33 -0.94 -9.73
C SER A 11 -4.91 -0.40 -9.89
N GLU A 12 -4.11 -1.09 -10.70
CA GLU A 12 -2.76 -0.66 -11.06
C GLU A 12 -2.76 0.69 -11.78
N ALA A 13 -3.65 0.87 -12.77
CA ALA A 13 -3.79 2.12 -13.51
C ALA A 13 -4.18 3.30 -12.60
N GLY A 14 -5.03 3.05 -11.60
CA GLY A 14 -5.41 4.03 -10.60
C GLY A 14 -4.22 4.44 -9.72
N LEU A 15 -3.44 3.46 -9.22
CA LEU A 15 -2.24 3.72 -8.44
C LEU A 15 -1.19 4.52 -9.23
N LEU A 16 -0.90 4.10 -10.47
CA LEU A 16 0.03 4.81 -11.35
C LEU A 16 -0.41 6.26 -11.60
N SER A 17 -1.69 6.47 -11.88
CA SER A 17 -2.25 7.80 -12.15
C SER A 17 -2.19 8.71 -10.94
N LEU A 18 -2.47 8.18 -9.75
CA LEU A 18 -2.42 8.93 -8.49
C LEU A 18 -0.97 9.23 -8.10
N ALA A 19 -0.06 8.27 -8.23
CA ALA A 19 1.36 8.47 -7.95
C ALA A 19 1.99 9.52 -8.87
N ARG A 20 1.66 9.50 -10.17
CA ARG A 20 2.09 10.55 -11.13
C ARG A 20 1.59 11.95 -10.78
N ARG A 21 0.50 12.06 -10.03
CA ARG A 21 -0.05 13.33 -9.53
C ARG A 21 0.56 13.75 -8.19
N GLY A 22 1.59 13.05 -7.70
CA GLY A 22 2.26 13.35 -6.44
C GLY A 22 1.46 12.91 -5.22
N ALA A 23 0.57 11.92 -5.36
CA ALA A 23 -0.17 11.41 -4.21
C ALA A 23 0.79 10.74 -3.20
N ASP A 24 0.55 11.03 -1.92
CA ASP A 24 1.32 10.46 -0.81
C ASP A 24 1.05 8.95 -0.68
N LEU A 25 2.10 8.15 -0.89
CA LEU A 25 2.07 6.69 -0.79
C LEU A 25 2.08 6.20 0.67
N GLU A 26 2.41 7.07 1.63
CA GLU A 26 2.46 6.77 3.05
C GLU A 26 1.20 7.21 3.80
N THR A 27 0.20 7.73 3.06
CA THR A 27 -1.12 8.06 3.61
C THR A 27 -1.72 6.83 4.31
N THR A 28 -2.33 7.03 5.47
CA THR A 28 -2.97 5.93 6.22
C THR A 28 -4.49 6.01 6.13
N ASN A 29 -5.15 4.84 6.13
CA ASN A 29 -6.61 4.75 6.25
C ASN A 29 -7.06 4.78 7.72
N ALA A 30 -8.37 4.64 7.96
CA ALA A 30 -8.97 4.67 9.30
C ALA A 30 -8.46 3.59 10.27
N ILE A 31 -7.77 2.55 9.77
CA ILE A 31 -7.14 1.50 10.59
C ILE A 31 -5.61 1.59 10.58
N SER A 32 -5.08 2.77 10.24
CA SER A 32 -3.64 3.06 10.24
C SER A 32 -2.82 2.13 9.33
N ARG A 33 -3.39 1.71 8.19
CA ARG A 33 -2.66 0.98 7.15
C ARG A 33 -2.28 1.92 6.02
N THR A 34 -1.10 1.72 5.47
CA THR A 34 -0.70 2.31 4.18
C THR A 34 -1.31 1.52 3.01
N PRO A 35 -1.30 2.08 1.80
CA PRO A 35 -1.59 1.37 0.57
C PRO A 35 -0.78 0.07 0.43
N LEU A 36 0.51 0.10 0.78
CA LEU A 36 1.39 -1.08 0.73
C LEU A 36 0.97 -2.14 1.75
N ALA A 37 0.63 -1.74 2.98
CA ALA A 37 0.09 -2.66 3.98
C ALA A 37 -1.26 -3.29 3.55
N THR A 38 -2.08 -2.52 2.81
CA THR A 38 -3.35 -3.03 2.25
C THR A 38 -3.08 -4.07 1.15
N ALA A 39 -2.13 -3.82 0.26
CA ALA A 39 -1.74 -4.76 -0.79
C ALA A 39 -1.21 -6.10 -0.24
N ILE A 40 -0.42 -6.03 0.85
CA ILE A 40 0.12 -7.21 1.54
C ILE A 40 -0.98 -8.01 2.20
N PHE A 41 -1.90 -7.35 2.92
CA PHE A 41 -3.05 -8.01 3.54
C PHE A 41 -3.94 -8.70 2.50
N ALA A 42 -4.09 -8.09 1.32
CA ALA A 42 -4.81 -8.68 0.19
C ALA A 42 -4.02 -9.80 -0.52
N ARG A 43 -2.77 -10.08 -0.12
CA ARG A 43 -1.83 -11.02 -0.75
C ARG A 43 -1.63 -10.76 -2.25
N ASN A 44 -1.78 -9.50 -2.67
CA ASN A 44 -1.68 -9.11 -4.07
C ASN A 44 -0.23 -8.73 -4.40
N VAL A 45 0.55 -9.73 -4.82
CA VAL A 45 1.99 -9.59 -5.12
C VAL A 45 2.26 -8.57 -6.23
N ALA A 46 1.41 -8.49 -7.25
CA ALA A 46 1.57 -7.53 -8.34
C ALA A 46 1.44 -6.09 -7.82
N LEU A 47 0.43 -5.84 -6.99
CA LEU A 47 0.19 -4.54 -6.37
C LEU A 47 1.30 -4.14 -5.37
N VAL A 48 1.83 -5.12 -4.63
CA VAL A 48 2.98 -4.92 -3.74
C VAL A 48 4.20 -4.47 -4.54
N LYS A 49 4.52 -5.17 -5.63
CA LYS A 49 5.64 -4.80 -6.51
C LYS A 49 5.46 -3.39 -7.06
N LEU A 50 4.27 -3.08 -7.58
CA LEU A 50 3.95 -1.77 -8.13
C LEU A 50 4.15 -0.65 -7.10
N LEU A 51 3.64 -0.81 -5.87
CA LEU A 51 3.81 0.19 -4.82
C LEU A 51 5.27 0.38 -4.41
N LEU A 52 6.06 -0.70 -4.38
CA LEU A 52 7.50 -0.62 -4.12
C LEU A 52 8.25 0.07 -5.27
N GLU A 53 7.89 -0.20 -6.52
CA GLU A 53 8.45 0.48 -7.70
C GLU A 53 8.10 1.98 -7.72
N LEU A 54 6.93 2.34 -7.20
CA LEU A 54 6.51 3.73 -7.01
C LEU A 54 7.22 4.44 -5.84
N GLY A 55 8.06 3.72 -5.07
CA GLY A 55 8.84 4.29 -3.98
C GLY A 55 8.15 4.26 -2.61
N ALA A 56 7.10 3.46 -2.43
CA ALA A 56 6.49 3.27 -1.12
C ALA A 56 7.51 2.68 -0.13
N ASN A 57 7.45 3.13 1.12
CA ASN A 57 8.36 2.69 2.15
C ASN A 57 8.11 1.21 2.48
N LYS A 58 9.07 0.36 2.13
CA LYS A 58 9.06 -1.09 2.42
C LYS A 58 9.03 -1.43 3.92
N PHE A 59 9.30 -0.47 4.79
CA PHE A 59 9.23 -0.59 6.24
C PHE A 59 7.99 0.06 6.85
N ALA A 60 7.06 0.57 6.03
CA ALA A 60 5.84 1.20 6.53
C ALA A 60 5.03 0.20 7.38
N CYS A 61 5.01 0.42 8.69
CA CYS A 61 4.31 -0.44 9.62
C CYS A 61 2.81 -0.12 9.61
N ASP A 62 1.99 -1.09 10.01
CA ASP A 62 0.63 -0.74 10.47
C ASP A 62 0.72 0.15 11.73
N GLY A 63 -0.39 0.79 12.13
CA GLY A 63 -0.47 1.58 13.37
C GLY A 63 -0.17 0.83 14.68
N ARG A 64 0.26 -0.44 14.62
CA ARG A 64 0.74 -1.27 15.75
C ARG A 64 2.24 -1.55 15.68
N GLN A 65 2.99 -0.83 14.83
CA GLN A 65 4.43 -1.03 14.58
C GLN A 65 4.80 -2.45 14.13
N ARG A 66 3.85 -3.22 13.59
CA ARG A 66 4.16 -4.55 13.06
C ARG A 66 4.82 -4.36 11.71
N SER A 67 6.06 -4.83 11.59
CA SER A 67 6.77 -4.86 10.32
C SER A 67 6.02 -5.72 9.31
N MET A 68 6.09 -5.37 8.02
CA MET A 68 5.46 -6.14 6.93
C MET A 68 5.85 -7.62 6.93
N LEU A 69 7.04 -7.96 7.44
CA LEU A 69 7.48 -9.35 7.64
C LEU A 69 6.58 -10.12 8.62
N HIS A 70 6.06 -9.47 9.66
CA HIS A 70 5.11 -10.10 10.58
C HIS A 70 3.74 -10.35 9.93
N LEU A 71 3.32 -9.49 8.99
CA LEU A 71 2.02 -9.64 8.31
C LEU A 71 2.08 -10.64 7.14
N ALA A 72 3.24 -10.82 6.49
CA ALA A 72 3.42 -11.77 5.40
C ALA A 72 3.43 -13.26 5.85
N CYS A 73 3.58 -13.51 7.15
CA CYS A 73 3.64 -14.85 7.75
C CYS A 73 2.33 -15.31 8.42
N LEU A 74 1.28 -14.47 8.43
CA LEU A 74 -0.06 -14.79 8.94
C LEU A 74 -1.00 -15.22 7.80
#